data_AF-A0AAW2INE1-F1
#
_entry.id   AF-A0AAW2INE1-F1
#
_cell.length_a   1.000
_cell.length_b   1.000
_cell.length_c   1.000
_cell.angle_alpha   90.00
_cell.angle_beta   90.00
_cell.angle_gamma   90.00
#
_symmetry.space_group_name_H-M   'P 1'
#
loop_
_entity.id
_entity.type
_entity.pdbx_description
1 polymer ?
#
loop_
_entity_poly.entity_id
_entity_poly.type
_entity_poly.pdbx_seq_one_letter_code
_entity_poly.pdbx_strand_id
1 'polypeptide(L)'
;MESRPGRTINVIKLWLARNPTSLKFHKVRDSVVRGINSVNSKMFHLNLHKCENVLLKNVDIIAPVDSPNTDGIHIGKSNGIAITASRISTGDDCISMGDGSTNISITSVWCGPGHTGLASEA
;
A
#
# COMPACT_ATOMS: atom_id res chain seq x y z
N MET A 1 25.77 -46.66 -13.05
CA MET A 1 25.37 -45.37 -12.45
C MET A 1 24.89 -44.48 -13.59
N GLU A 2 23.61 -44.58 -13.94
CA GLU A 2 23.00 -43.73 -14.97
C GLU A 2 22.53 -42.44 -14.29
N SER A 3 23.10 -41.31 -14.66
CA SER A 3 22.69 -39.99 -14.18
C SER A 3 21.26 -39.69 -14.64
N ARG A 4 20.36 -39.41 -13.69
CA ARG A 4 18.98 -39.05 -13.98
C ARG A 4 18.93 -37.79 -14.88
N PRO A 5 18.06 -37.75 -15.90
CA PRO A 5 17.94 -36.57 -16.76
C PRO A 5 17.44 -35.38 -15.96
N GLY A 6 18.10 -34.23 -16.14
CA GLY A 6 17.73 -32.96 -15.53
C GLY A 6 16.30 -32.57 -15.89
N ARG A 7 15.47 -32.31 -14.87
CA ARG A 7 14.12 -31.80 -15.09
C ARG A 7 14.22 -30.37 -15.61
N THR A 8 13.75 -30.14 -16.82
CA THR A 8 13.43 -28.82 -17.33
C THR A 8 12.38 -28.18 -16.41
N ILE A 9 12.75 -27.14 -15.68
CA ILE A 9 11.77 -26.33 -14.95
C ILE A 9 11.11 -25.43 -16.00
N ASN A 10 9.95 -25.87 -16.49
CA ASN A 10 9.03 -24.95 -17.13
C ASN A 10 8.61 -23.94 -16.05
N VAL A 11 9.15 -22.72 -16.11
CA VAL A 11 8.61 -21.58 -15.36
C VAL A 11 7.22 -21.31 -15.92
N ILE A 12 6.25 -22.09 -15.42
CA ILE A 12 4.84 -21.73 -15.48
C ILE A 12 4.79 -20.37 -14.79
N LYS A 13 4.66 -19.34 -15.62
CA LYS A 13 4.50 -17.93 -15.25
C LYS A 13 3.73 -17.87 -13.93
N LEU A 14 4.45 -17.52 -12.85
CA LEU A 14 3.99 -17.61 -11.46
C LEU A 14 2.97 -16.49 -11.20
N TRP A 15 1.82 -16.53 -11.90
CA TRP A 15 0.66 -15.65 -11.69
C TRP A 15 -0.03 -15.86 -10.33
N LEU A 16 0.52 -16.75 -9.50
CA LEU A 16 0.04 -17.02 -8.13
C LEU A 16 0.88 -16.29 -7.07
N ALA A 17 2.00 -15.67 -7.44
CA ALA A 17 2.79 -14.89 -6.49
C ALA A 17 2.15 -13.52 -6.28
N ARG A 18 1.69 -13.26 -5.06
CA ARG A 18 1.23 -11.93 -4.64
C ARG A 18 2.42 -10.97 -4.67
N ASN A 19 2.24 -9.81 -5.29
CA ASN A 19 3.27 -8.77 -5.28
C ASN A 19 3.53 -8.26 -3.84
N PRO A 20 4.77 -7.89 -3.51
CA PRO A 20 5.10 -7.37 -2.19
C PRO A 20 4.62 -5.94 -1.98
N THR A 21 4.10 -5.67 -0.78
CA THR A 21 3.91 -4.31 -0.24
C THR A 21 5.27 -3.73 0.19
N SER A 22 5.54 -2.44 -0.07
CA SER A 22 6.82 -1.82 0.33
C SER A 22 6.98 -1.67 1.85
N LEU A 23 5.94 -1.21 2.56
CA LEU A 23 5.98 -1.06 4.01
C LEU A 23 4.65 -1.49 4.64
N LYS A 24 4.72 -2.36 5.66
CA LYS A 24 3.55 -2.84 6.39
C LYS A 24 3.69 -2.57 7.89
N PHE A 25 2.71 -1.89 8.44
CA PHE A 25 2.52 -1.72 9.88
C PHE A 25 1.47 -2.73 10.35
N HIS A 26 1.85 -3.59 11.30
CA HIS A 26 0.96 -4.61 11.84
C HIS A 26 0.88 -4.50 13.36
N LYS A 27 -0.33 -4.33 13.91
CA LYS A 27 -0.56 -4.20 15.37
C LYS A 27 0.24 -3.07 16.03
N VAL A 28 0.44 -1.98 15.30
CA VAL A 28 1.09 -0.77 15.82
C VAL A 28 0.07 0.07 16.56
N ARG A 29 0.47 0.63 17.72
CA ARG A 29 -0.38 1.47 18.56
C ARG A 29 0.32 2.78 18.92
N ASP A 30 -0.46 3.84 19.13
CA ASP A 30 -0.03 5.12 19.72
C ASP A 30 1.28 5.66 19.12
N SER A 31 1.31 5.79 17.79
CA SER A 31 2.54 6.01 17.04
C SER A 31 2.41 7.11 15.99
N VAL A 32 3.53 7.76 15.70
CA VAL A 32 3.65 8.75 14.62
C VAL A 32 4.63 8.23 13.58
N VAL A 33 4.17 8.07 12.34
CA VAL A 33 5.00 7.77 11.17
C VAL A 33 5.11 9.04 10.35
N ARG A 34 6.34 9.49 10.07
CA ARG A 34 6.57 10.74 9.34
C ARG A 34 7.79 10.73 8.45
N GLY A 35 7.75 11.56 7.40
CA GLY A 35 8.89 11.79 6.50
C GLY A 35 9.24 10.58 5.64
N ILE A 36 8.21 9.84 5.21
CA ILE A 36 8.38 8.67 4.36
C ILE A 36 8.34 9.11 2.89
N ASN A 37 9.33 8.68 2.11
CA ASN A 37 9.32 8.73 0.65
C ASN A 37 9.29 7.30 0.11
N SER A 38 8.25 6.94 -0.64
CA SER A 38 8.05 5.59 -1.18
C SER A 38 7.83 5.63 -2.69
N VAL A 39 8.60 4.84 -3.44
CA VAL A 39 8.66 4.92 -4.91
C VAL A 39 8.48 3.54 -5.55
N ASN A 40 7.61 3.45 -6.57
CA ASN A 40 7.41 2.28 -7.44
C ASN A 40 7.12 0.96 -6.69
N SER A 41 6.14 0.96 -5.78
CA SER A 41 5.71 -0.30 -5.15
C SER A 41 5.20 -1.30 -6.18
N LYS A 42 5.30 -2.59 -5.86
CA LYS A 42 4.73 -3.67 -6.70
C LYS A 42 3.28 -4.01 -6.32
N MET A 43 2.82 -3.50 -5.18
CA MET A 43 1.47 -3.61 -4.65
C MET A 43 1.18 -2.30 -3.90
N PHE A 44 0.66 -2.36 -2.66
CA PHE A 44 0.53 -1.18 -1.81
C PHE A 44 1.89 -0.55 -1.47
N HIS A 45 1.97 0.77 -1.43
CA HIS A 45 3.16 1.44 -0.88
C HIS A 45 3.21 1.27 0.65
N LEU A 46 2.12 1.64 1.33
CA LEU A 46 1.97 1.48 2.79
C LEU A 46 0.72 0.64 3.09
N ASN A 47 0.83 -0.28 4.04
CA ASN A 47 -0.30 -1.08 4.53
C ASN A 47 -0.39 -1.01 6.07
N LEU A 48 -1.48 -0.44 6.58
CA LEU A 48 -1.80 -0.39 7.99
C LEU A 48 -2.85 -1.46 8.29
N HIS A 49 -2.45 -2.49 9.04
CA HIS A 49 -3.35 -3.59 9.39
C HIS A 49 -3.40 -3.84 10.90
N LYS A 50 -4.59 -3.74 11.48
CA LYS A 50 -4.82 -3.85 12.94
C LYS A 50 -4.09 -2.78 13.75
N CYS A 51 -4.02 -1.56 13.23
CA CYS A 51 -3.35 -0.44 13.91
C CYS A 51 -4.35 0.40 14.73
N GLU A 52 -3.86 1.09 15.75
CA GLU A 52 -4.67 1.89 16.67
C GLU A 52 -3.98 3.22 16.99
N ASN A 53 -4.68 4.35 16.88
CA ASN A 53 -4.13 5.68 17.21
C ASN A 53 -2.80 5.98 16.48
N VAL A 54 -2.79 5.88 15.15
CA VAL A 54 -1.60 6.11 14.33
C VAL A 54 -1.76 7.37 13.48
N LEU A 55 -0.77 8.26 13.57
CA LEU A 55 -0.65 9.43 12.70
C LEU A 55 0.38 9.17 11.60
N LEU A 56 -0.06 9.18 10.35
CA LEU A 56 0.79 9.28 9.16
C LEU A 56 0.88 10.77 8.76
N LYS A 57 2.09 11.33 8.77
CA LYS A 57 2.31 12.75 8.45
C LYS A 57 3.47 12.95 7.48
N ASN A 58 3.33 13.82 6.47
CA ASN A 58 4.43 14.09 5.54
C ASN A 58 4.94 12.81 4.86
N VAL A 59 4.00 12.13 4.21
CA VAL A 59 4.25 10.92 3.42
C VAL A 59 4.14 11.26 1.94
N ASP A 60 5.21 11.00 1.21
CA ASP A 60 5.32 11.21 -0.23
C ASP A 60 5.38 9.86 -0.94
N ILE A 61 4.43 9.60 -1.82
CA ILE A 61 4.30 8.36 -2.59
C ILE A 61 4.29 8.68 -4.07
N ILE A 62 5.12 7.97 -4.84
CA ILE A 62 5.27 8.17 -6.28
C ILE A 62 5.32 6.81 -7.00
N ALA A 63 4.42 6.59 -7.95
CA ALA A 63 4.48 5.53 -8.94
C ALA A 63 3.97 6.03 -10.30
N PRO A 64 4.34 5.37 -11.42
CA PRO A 64 3.82 5.69 -12.73
C PRO A 64 2.29 5.60 -12.78
N VAL A 65 1.67 6.46 -13.58
CA VAL A 65 0.20 6.52 -13.74
C VAL A 65 -0.40 5.23 -14.30
N ASP A 66 0.38 4.47 -15.06
CA ASP A 66 0.02 3.20 -15.67
C ASP A 66 0.43 2.00 -14.81
N SER A 67 0.88 2.22 -13.57
CA SER A 67 1.36 1.17 -12.67
C SER A 67 0.19 0.37 -12.07
N PRO A 68 -0.02 -0.90 -12.48
CA PRO A 68 -1.17 -1.67 -12.02
C PRO A 68 -1.06 -2.04 -10.53
N ASN A 69 -2.18 -1.96 -9.80
CA ASN A 69 -2.33 -2.45 -8.42
C ASN A 69 -1.42 -1.73 -7.41
N THR A 70 -1.21 -0.42 -7.60
CA THR A 70 -0.33 0.39 -6.73
C THR A 70 -1.09 1.32 -5.82
N ASP A 71 -1.86 0.79 -4.87
CA ASP A 71 -2.51 1.66 -3.90
C ASP A 71 -1.44 2.39 -3.07
N GLY A 72 -1.67 3.67 -2.76
CA GLY A 72 -0.77 4.46 -1.94
C GLY A 72 -0.76 3.95 -0.50
N ILE A 73 -1.85 4.17 0.23
CA ILE A 73 -1.97 3.78 1.64
C ILE A 73 -3.23 2.91 1.81
N HIS A 74 -3.02 1.63 2.10
CA HIS A 74 -4.10 0.71 2.43
C HIS A 74 -4.34 0.65 3.95
N ILE A 75 -5.58 0.78 4.41
CA ILE A 75 -5.94 0.70 5.83
C ILE A 75 -7.00 -0.39 6.05
N GLY A 76 -6.69 -1.41 6.84
CA GLY A 76 -7.63 -2.48 7.20
C GLY A 76 -7.66 -2.79 8.69
N LYS A 77 -8.84 -3.10 9.23
CA LYS A 77 -9.07 -3.50 10.64
C LYS A 77 -8.46 -2.55 11.66
N SER A 78 -8.43 -1.25 11.37
CA SER A 78 -7.68 -0.25 12.16
C SER A 78 -8.58 0.84 12.71
N ASN A 79 -8.24 1.40 13.88
CA ASN A 79 -9.04 2.41 14.58
C ASN A 79 -8.21 3.67 14.88
N GLY A 80 -8.75 4.86 14.63
CA GLY A 80 -8.06 6.10 15.00
C GLY A 80 -6.83 6.38 14.14
N ILE A 81 -6.97 6.26 12.82
CA ILE A 81 -5.88 6.55 11.87
C ILE A 81 -6.05 7.96 11.33
N ALA A 82 -5.00 8.77 11.43
CA ALA A 82 -4.96 10.10 10.85
C ALA A 82 -3.88 10.17 9.76
N ILE A 83 -4.24 10.67 8.58
CA ILE A 83 -3.31 10.92 7.46
C ILE A 83 -3.32 12.42 7.17
N THR A 84 -2.15 13.05 7.20
CA THR A 84 -2.06 14.49 6.98
C THR A 84 -0.78 14.98 6.30
N ALA A 85 -0.89 16.11 5.59
CA ALA A 85 0.21 16.78 4.91
C ALA A 85 1.01 15.85 3.99
N SER A 86 0.32 15.05 3.19
CA SER A 86 0.91 13.98 2.38
C SER A 86 0.62 14.19 0.89
N ARG A 87 1.51 13.70 0.03
CA ARG A 87 1.37 13.75 -1.43
C ARG A 87 1.44 12.35 -2.00
N ILE A 88 0.37 11.92 -2.68
CA ILE A 88 0.24 10.56 -3.18
C ILE A 88 -0.02 10.60 -4.67
N SER A 89 0.88 9.97 -5.43
CA SER A 89 0.79 9.83 -6.87
C SER A 89 1.02 8.36 -7.22
N THR A 90 -0.04 7.69 -7.66
CA THR A 90 -0.08 6.26 -7.93
C THR A 90 -0.85 5.99 -9.21
N GLY A 91 -0.75 4.76 -9.75
CA GLY A 91 -1.60 4.32 -10.86
C GLY A 91 -2.99 3.84 -10.42
N ASP A 92 -3.17 3.62 -9.11
CA ASP A 92 -4.38 3.11 -8.47
C ASP A 92 -4.83 4.05 -7.33
N ASP A 93 -5.66 3.56 -6.41
CA ASP A 93 -6.15 4.30 -5.24
C ASP A 93 -5.04 5.02 -4.44
N CYS A 94 -5.19 6.33 -4.20
CA CYS A 94 -4.27 7.02 -3.29
C CYS A 94 -4.36 6.48 -1.86
N ILE A 95 -5.57 6.20 -1.40
CA ILE A 95 -5.85 5.61 -0.09
C ILE A 95 -6.97 4.60 -0.30
N SER A 96 -6.75 3.34 0.06
CA SER A 96 -7.76 2.29 -0.04
C SER A 96 -8.14 1.77 1.33
N MET A 97 -9.41 1.40 1.49
CA MET A 97 -9.98 0.95 2.76
C MET A 97 -10.34 -0.53 2.70
N GLY A 98 -9.82 -1.31 3.64
CA GLY A 98 -10.25 -2.67 3.93
C GLY A 98 -11.27 -2.73 5.07
N ASP A 99 -11.84 -3.92 5.27
CA ASP A 99 -12.88 -4.20 6.26
C ASP A 99 -12.49 -3.81 7.71
N GLY A 100 -13.51 -3.43 8.50
CA GLY A 100 -13.39 -3.31 9.96
C GLY A 100 -12.56 -2.13 10.46
N SER A 101 -12.34 -1.10 9.64
CA SER A 101 -11.68 0.14 10.07
C SER A 101 -12.68 1.19 10.53
N THR A 102 -12.33 1.97 11.57
CA THR A 102 -13.18 3.04 12.14
C THR A 102 -12.33 4.26 12.53
N ASN A 103 -12.98 5.43 12.67
CA ASN A 103 -12.32 6.68 13.09
C ASN A 103 -11.09 7.03 12.24
N ILE A 104 -11.29 7.14 10.92
CA ILE A 104 -10.24 7.47 9.96
C ILE A 104 -10.39 8.94 9.56
N SER A 105 -9.29 9.70 9.65
CA SER A 105 -9.25 11.11 9.26
C SER A 105 -8.19 11.34 8.19
N ILE A 106 -8.60 11.95 7.08
CA ILE A 106 -7.72 12.28 5.95
C ILE A 106 -7.85 13.78 5.73
N THR A 107 -6.76 14.52 5.94
CA THR A 107 -6.76 15.99 5.86
C THR A 107 -5.50 16.49 5.17
N SER A 108 -5.57 17.54 4.35
CA SER A 108 -4.38 18.10 3.68
C SER A 108 -3.57 17.05 2.91
N VAL A 109 -4.26 16.12 2.23
CA VAL A 109 -3.64 15.12 1.36
C VAL A 109 -3.90 15.51 -0.09
N TRP A 110 -2.83 15.60 -0.88
CA TRP A 110 -2.94 15.74 -2.33
C TRP A 110 -2.85 14.37 -2.99
N CYS A 111 -3.78 14.11 -3.91
CA CYS A 111 -3.89 12.86 -4.67
C CYS A 111 -3.95 13.17 -6.18
N GLY A 112 -3.12 12.51 -6.99
CA GLY A 112 -3.25 12.56 -8.46
C GLY A 112 -1.95 12.30 -9.23
N PRO A 113 -2.02 12.10 -10.57
CA PRO A 113 -3.20 12.06 -11.45
C PRO A 113 -3.78 10.65 -11.73
N GLY A 114 -3.52 9.65 -10.87
CA GLY A 114 -3.96 8.26 -11.01
C GLY A 114 -5.47 7.99 -11.08
N HIS A 115 -5.85 6.71 -11.12
CA HIS A 115 -7.25 6.26 -11.17
C HIS A 115 -8.06 6.84 -9.98
N THR A 116 -8.94 7.79 -10.33
CA THR A 116 -9.85 8.56 -9.46
C THR A 116 -9.17 9.29 -8.29
N GLY A 117 -9.27 10.63 -8.31
CA GLY A 117 -8.53 11.52 -7.42
C GLY A 117 -8.88 11.47 -5.91
N LEU A 118 -9.62 10.49 -5.42
CA LEU A 118 -9.90 10.26 -3.99
C LEU A 118 -10.25 8.78 -3.73
N ALA A 119 -10.02 8.34 -2.49
CA ALA A 119 -10.17 6.99 -1.96
C ALA A 119 -11.39 6.22 -2.48
N SER A 120 -11.19 4.98 -2.94
CA SER A 120 -12.27 4.04 -3.23
C SER A 120 -12.38 2.98 -2.12
N GLU A 121 -13.60 2.52 -1.88
CA GLU A 121 -13.85 1.33 -1.04
C GLU A 121 -13.66 0.09 -1.92
N ALA A 122 -12.91 -0.90 -1.43
CA ALA A 122 -12.77 -2.20 -2.06
C ALA A 122 -13.81 -3.20 -1.54
#